data_AF-A0AAD8IPF7-F1
#
_entry.id   AF-A0AAD8IPF7-F1
#
_cell.length_a   1.000
_cell.length_b   1.000
_cell.length_c   1.000
_cell.angle_alpha   90.00
_cell.angle_beta   90.00
_cell.angle_gamma   90.00
#
_symmetry.space_group_name_H-M   'P 1'
#
loop_
_entity.id
_entity.type
_entity.pdbx_description
1 polymer ?
#
loop_
_entity_poly.entity_id
_entity_poly.type
_entity_poly.pdbx_seq_one_letter_code
_entity_poly.pdbx_strand_id
1 'polypeptide(L)'
;METSRSNSQDILAGKAPKRSPLLLRSTVVLFTLFCGLYMFSICIKQTRFSSASKLLNIRVIHDQPCNTSVFEEKELPYLHFPKPTTFRRKECACNPVRYFVILSMQRSGSGWFETLLNSHMNISSNGEIFGNKDRRSNASTVVKVLDQVYNLDWFSSASKNECSAAVGLKWMLNQGAMVNHKEVVEYFNRRGVSVIFLFRRNLLRRMISMHANAYDKNVKLLNGTHKSHVHSPKEAQILAQYKPKINTTDLVSNLMEVQGTARRGLELFKSTRHIVLYYEDVVSNRTKLVDVLEFLKVPYRDLTSRQVKIHSGPLSQHISNWEDVKKALNGTSFESYLKEDYRL
;
A
#
# COMPACT_ATOMS: atom_id res chain seq x y z
N MET A 1 -102.84 -4.59 25.60
CA MET A 1 -103.48 -4.99 24.33
C MET A 1 -102.70 -4.28 23.25
N GLU A 2 -101.81 -5.01 22.57
CA GLU A 2 -101.00 -4.49 21.47
C GLU A 2 -101.87 -4.12 20.27
N THR A 3 -101.40 -3.15 19.48
CA THR A 3 -101.48 -2.99 18.01
C THR A 3 -101.32 -1.50 17.72
N SER A 4 -100.71 -1.01 16.65
CA SER A 4 -99.93 -1.55 15.53
C SER A 4 -99.57 -0.36 14.65
N ARG A 5 -98.48 -0.48 13.86
CA ARG A 5 -98.32 0.12 12.50
C ARG A 5 -98.28 1.67 12.40
N SER A 6 -97.61 2.32 11.46
CA SER A 6 -96.85 1.97 10.24
C SER A 6 -96.42 3.29 9.59
N ASN A 7 -95.19 3.36 9.03
CA ASN A 7 -94.74 4.10 7.83
C ASN A 7 -94.97 5.63 7.74
N SER A 8 -94.17 6.44 7.04
CA SER A 8 -92.93 6.31 6.28
C SER A 8 -92.51 7.74 5.90
N GLN A 9 -91.19 7.95 5.73
CA GLN A 9 -90.50 8.79 4.73
C GLN A 9 -90.88 10.31 4.69
N ASP A 10 -89.96 11.28 4.76
CA ASP A 10 -88.92 11.52 3.75
C ASP A 10 -88.00 12.70 4.13
N ILE A 11 -86.73 12.56 3.73
CA ILE A 11 -85.77 13.52 3.15
C ILE A 11 -85.62 14.92 3.79
N LEU A 12 -84.40 15.22 4.29
CA LEU A 12 -83.74 16.51 4.00
C LEU A 12 -82.20 16.51 4.23
N ALA A 13 -81.48 16.76 3.13
CA ALA A 13 -80.34 17.65 2.98
C ALA A 13 -79.28 17.83 4.11
N GLY A 14 -78.10 17.26 3.86
CA GLY A 14 -76.74 17.83 4.00
C GLY A 14 -76.34 18.75 5.18
N LYS A 15 -75.28 18.34 5.90
CA LYS A 15 -74.20 19.23 6.40
C LYS A 15 -72.91 18.44 6.71
N ALA A 16 -71.79 18.87 6.14
CA ALA A 16 -70.45 18.37 6.46
C ALA A 16 -70.06 18.74 7.91
N PRO A 17 -69.33 17.88 8.65
CA PRO A 17 -68.90 18.20 10.00
C PRO A 17 -67.83 19.29 9.96
N LYS A 18 -68.11 20.44 10.59
CA LYS A 18 -67.14 21.51 10.83
C LYS A 18 -65.97 20.95 11.64
N ARG A 19 -64.81 20.74 11.03
CA ARG A 19 -63.55 20.53 11.77
C ARG A 19 -63.24 21.81 12.54
N SER A 20 -63.08 21.69 13.86
CA SER A 20 -62.88 22.87 14.71
C SER A 20 -61.53 23.54 14.40
N PRO A 21 -61.48 24.89 14.28
CA PRO A 21 -60.24 25.62 14.00
C PRO A 21 -59.21 25.49 15.13
N LEU A 22 -59.63 25.06 16.32
CA LEU A 22 -58.76 24.75 17.45
C LEU A 22 -57.92 23.49 17.22
N LEU A 23 -58.52 22.41 16.71
CA LEU A 23 -57.78 21.16 16.47
C LEU A 23 -56.70 21.32 15.40
N LEU A 24 -56.98 22.10 14.34
CA LEU A 24 -56.02 22.42 13.29
C LEU A 24 -54.88 23.31 13.82
N ARG A 25 -55.21 24.33 14.62
CA ARG A 25 -54.20 25.18 15.27
C ARG A 25 -53.30 24.39 16.21
N SER A 26 -53.87 23.49 17.02
CA SER A 26 -53.09 22.63 17.92
C SER A 26 -52.17 21.66 17.17
N THR A 27 -52.62 21.10 16.03
CA THR A 27 -51.76 20.22 15.21
C THR A 27 -50.61 20.99 14.55
N VAL A 28 -50.87 22.20 14.05
CA VAL A 28 -49.81 23.04 13.48
C VAL A 28 -48.77 23.41 14.54
N VAL A 29 -49.21 23.79 15.75
CA VAL A 29 -48.28 24.10 16.86
C VAL A 29 -47.42 22.89 17.23
N LEU A 30 -48.02 21.71 17.36
CA LEU A 30 -47.27 20.46 17.63
C LEU A 30 -46.26 20.14 16.53
N PHE A 31 -46.65 20.31 15.26
CA PHE A 31 -45.76 20.06 14.14
C PHE A 31 -44.60 21.07 14.10
N THR A 32 -44.85 22.35 14.38
CA THR A 32 -43.79 23.37 14.45
C THR A 32 -42.81 23.13 15.61
N LEU A 33 -43.29 22.66 16.76
CA LEU A 33 -42.45 22.26 17.89
C LEU A 33 -41.57 21.05 17.54
N PHE A 34 -42.14 20.04 16.88
CA PHE A 34 -41.41 18.85 16.47
C PHE A 34 -40.36 19.15 15.40
N CYS A 35 -40.71 19.95 14.39
CA CYS A 35 -39.76 20.43 13.38
C CYS A 35 -38.66 21.30 14.00
N GLY A 36 -39.00 22.20 14.93
CA GLY A 36 -38.04 23.02 15.66
C GLY A 36 -37.03 22.19 16.45
N LEU A 37 -37.51 21.20 17.21
CA LEU A 37 -36.65 20.28 17.97
C LEU A 37 -35.80 19.39 17.04
N TYR A 38 -36.33 18.97 15.90
CA TYR A 38 -35.58 18.18 14.91
C TYR A 38 -34.48 18.99 14.24
N MET A 39 -34.77 20.22 13.80
CA MET A 39 -33.78 21.13 13.24
C MET A 39 -32.72 21.52 14.28
N PHE A 40 -33.13 21.75 15.53
CA PHE A 40 -32.19 22.00 16.63
C PHE A 40 -31.29 20.78 16.92
N SER A 41 -31.82 19.56 16.83
CA SER A 41 -31.04 18.32 16.95
C SER A 41 -30.00 18.18 15.83
N ILE A 42 -30.36 18.53 14.59
CA ILE A 42 -29.43 18.57 13.45
C ILE A 42 -28.37 19.64 13.66
N CYS A 43 -28.73 20.84 14.11
CA CYS A 43 -27.78 21.90 14.44
C CYS A 43 -26.81 21.49 15.56
N ILE A 44 -27.28 20.77 16.59
CA ILE A 44 -26.42 20.19 17.64
C ILE A 44 -25.50 19.10 17.08
N LYS A 45 -25.99 18.24 16.19
CA LYS A 45 -25.14 17.22 15.53
C LYS A 45 -24.08 17.87 14.64
N GLN A 46 -24.41 18.93 13.90
CA GLN A 46 -23.45 19.69 13.08
C GLN A 46 -22.43 20.46 13.93
N THR A 47 -22.84 21.06 15.05
CA THR A 47 -21.90 21.71 15.99
C THR A 47 -21.04 20.69 16.73
N ARG A 48 -21.55 19.51 17.08
CA ARG A 48 -20.73 18.41 17.63
C ARG A 48 -19.76 17.85 16.60
N PHE A 49 -20.14 17.74 15.33
CA PHE A 49 -19.25 17.29 14.25
C PHE A 49 -18.18 18.35 13.92
N SER A 50 -18.56 19.62 13.91
CA SER A 50 -17.65 20.76 13.72
C SER A 50 -16.75 21.02 14.94
N SER A 51 -17.22 20.70 16.15
CA SER A 51 -16.42 20.75 17.38
C SER A 51 -15.50 19.54 17.50
N ALA A 52 -15.92 18.35 17.03
CA ALA A 52 -15.08 17.16 16.97
C ALA A 52 -13.98 17.29 15.90
N SER A 53 -14.23 18.02 14.81
CA SER A 53 -13.21 18.31 13.79
C SER A 53 -12.26 19.47 14.18
N LYS A 54 -12.67 20.37 15.08
CA LYS A 54 -11.82 21.46 15.62
C LYS A 54 -11.08 21.12 16.92
N LEU A 55 -11.35 19.97 17.53
CA LEU A 55 -10.66 19.51 18.74
C LEU A 55 -9.75 18.31 18.45
N LEU A 56 -8.95 18.42 17.39
CA LEU A 56 -7.75 17.60 17.23
C LEU A 56 -6.72 18.04 18.28
N ASN A 57 -6.77 17.39 19.44
CA ASN A 57 -5.65 17.08 20.33
C ASN A 57 -4.46 18.05 20.30
N ILE A 58 -4.61 19.24 20.87
CA ILE A 58 -3.47 19.89 21.54
C ILE A 58 -3.38 19.25 22.93
N ARG A 59 -2.87 18.02 22.99
CA ARG A 59 -2.23 17.54 24.21
C ARG A 59 -0.87 18.22 24.25
N VAL A 60 -0.77 19.35 24.94
CA VAL A 60 0.51 19.88 25.42
C VAL A 60 1.04 18.87 26.43
N ILE A 61 1.72 17.85 25.94
CA ILE A 61 2.64 17.05 26.74
C ILE A 61 3.96 17.83 26.70
N HIS A 62 4.51 18.11 27.88
CA HIS A 62 5.85 18.67 28.07
C HIS A 62 6.89 17.88 27.26
N ASP A 63 7.13 18.30 26.03
CA ASP A 63 8.30 17.99 25.21
C ASP A 63 8.65 19.32 24.56
N GLN A 64 9.90 19.77 24.72
CA GLN A 64 10.39 20.96 24.06
C GLN A 64 10.08 20.84 22.55
N PRO A 65 9.35 21.78 21.94
CA PRO A 65 8.94 21.63 20.55
C PRO A 65 10.20 21.55 19.67
N CYS A 66 10.34 20.44 18.95
CA CYS A 66 11.45 20.27 18.03
C CYS A 66 11.41 21.40 17.01
N ASN A 67 12.56 22.02 16.74
CA ASN A 67 12.61 23.16 15.84
C ASN A 67 12.31 22.73 14.41
N THR A 68 11.14 23.10 13.89
CA THR A 68 10.73 22.85 12.51
C THR A 68 10.93 24.06 11.60
N SER A 69 11.38 25.21 12.11
CA SER A 69 11.50 26.46 11.33
C SER A 69 12.53 26.39 10.20
N VAL A 70 13.42 25.39 10.25
CA VAL A 70 14.46 25.16 9.25
C VAL A 70 13.91 24.45 8.00
N PHE A 71 12.70 23.88 8.07
CA PHE A 71 12.10 23.15 6.97
C PHE A 71 11.09 24.01 6.19
N GLU A 72 11.06 23.81 4.87
CA GLU A 72 10.06 24.42 4.01
C GLU A 72 8.65 23.92 4.36
N GLU A 73 7.65 24.79 4.26
CA GLU A 73 6.25 24.47 4.61
C GLU A 73 5.71 23.25 3.86
N LYS A 74 6.10 23.09 2.58
CA LYS A 74 5.72 21.95 1.73
C LYS A 74 6.28 20.60 2.20
N GLU A 75 7.32 20.60 3.02
CA GLU A 75 7.98 19.39 3.53
C GLU A 75 7.39 18.92 4.86
N LEU A 76 6.74 19.82 5.61
CA LEU A 76 6.18 19.56 6.94
C LEU A 76 5.23 18.35 6.99
N PRO A 77 4.33 18.12 6.01
CA PRO A 77 3.42 16.96 6.04
C PRO A 77 4.13 15.60 6.01
N TYR A 78 5.40 15.57 5.60
CA TYR A 78 6.21 14.37 5.42
C TYR A 78 7.27 14.21 6.54
N LEU A 79 7.29 15.12 7.52
CA LEU A 79 8.21 15.08 8.66
C LEU A 79 7.46 14.59 9.89
N HIS A 80 7.92 13.49 10.48
CA HIS A 80 7.29 12.92 11.66
C HIS A 80 8.28 12.86 12.82
N PHE A 81 7.75 12.98 14.04
CA PHE A 81 8.50 12.77 15.27
C PHE A 81 7.85 11.61 16.05
N PRO A 82 8.06 10.35 15.62
CA PRO A 82 7.47 9.20 16.27
C PRO A 82 7.76 9.15 17.77
N LYS A 83 6.78 8.71 18.55
CA LYS A 83 6.90 8.45 19.99
C LYS A 83 6.63 6.98 20.25
N PRO A 84 7.63 6.09 20.04
CA PRO A 84 7.47 4.66 20.29
C PRO A 84 7.07 4.41 21.74
N THR A 85 6.24 3.40 21.94
CA THR A 85 5.79 2.95 23.27
C THR A 85 6.79 2.00 23.93
N THR A 86 7.60 1.35 23.11
CA THR A 86 8.53 0.29 23.52
C THR A 86 9.91 0.79 23.96
N PHE A 87 10.31 2.00 23.57
CA PHE A 87 11.57 2.62 23.98
C PHE A 87 11.52 4.14 23.87
N ARG A 88 12.51 4.83 24.45
CA ARG A 88 12.68 6.28 24.28
C ARG A 88 13.70 6.55 23.19
N ARG A 89 13.39 7.48 22.28
CA ARG A 89 14.30 7.89 21.19
C ARG A 89 15.53 8.69 21.66
N LYS A 90 15.58 9.14 22.92
CA LYS A 90 16.71 9.87 23.53
C LYS A 90 17.21 11.01 22.62
N GLU A 91 18.49 11.04 22.24
CA GLU A 91 19.04 12.07 21.36
C GLU A 91 18.33 12.16 19.99
N CYS A 92 17.68 11.08 19.54
CA CYS A 92 16.94 11.06 18.28
C CYS A 92 15.52 11.65 18.37
N ALA A 93 15.06 12.09 19.54
CA ALA A 93 13.66 12.52 19.73
C ALA A 93 13.24 13.63 18.74
N CYS A 94 14.13 14.60 18.52
CA CYS A 94 13.92 15.71 17.57
C CYS A 94 14.53 15.49 16.18
N ASN A 95 14.95 14.27 15.86
CA ASN A 95 15.30 13.93 14.48
C ASN A 95 14.02 13.55 13.73
N PRO A 96 13.65 14.27 12.65
CA PRO A 96 12.47 13.93 11.88
C PRO A 96 12.67 12.61 11.15
N VAL A 97 11.58 11.85 11.03
CA VAL A 97 11.51 10.58 10.33
C VAL A 97 10.55 10.71 9.17
N ARG A 98 10.98 10.28 7.98
CA ARG A 98 10.14 10.19 6.79
C ARG A 98 9.66 8.77 6.61
N TYR A 99 8.39 8.63 6.23
CA TYR A 99 7.80 7.32 6.00
C TYR A 99 7.87 6.93 4.53
N PHE A 100 8.19 5.67 4.25
CA PHE A 100 8.14 5.14 2.90
C PHE A 100 7.58 3.73 2.82
N VAL A 101 7.27 3.30 1.60
CA VAL A 101 6.90 1.92 1.27
C VAL A 101 7.46 1.56 -0.11
N ILE A 102 7.98 0.35 -0.26
CA ILE A 102 8.38 -0.20 -1.56
C ILE A 102 7.23 -1.06 -2.06
N LEU A 103 6.45 -0.56 -3.03
CA LEU A 103 5.40 -1.32 -3.71
C LEU A 103 5.97 -2.06 -4.91
N SER A 104 5.81 -3.38 -4.94
CA SER A 104 6.43 -4.21 -5.97
C SER A 104 5.63 -5.49 -6.26
N MET A 105 6.14 -6.33 -7.15
CA MET A 105 5.64 -7.67 -7.41
C MET A 105 6.75 -8.69 -7.12
N GLN A 106 6.40 -9.95 -6.83
CA GLN A 106 7.41 -10.98 -6.58
C GLN A 106 8.41 -11.07 -7.74
N ARG A 107 9.69 -11.25 -7.42
CA ARG A 107 10.82 -11.40 -8.37
C ARG A 107 11.11 -10.18 -9.25
N SER A 108 10.73 -8.99 -8.78
CA SER A 108 11.04 -7.71 -9.42
C SER A 108 12.30 -7.02 -8.87
N GLY A 109 13.14 -7.73 -8.11
CA GLY A 109 14.37 -7.19 -7.54
C GLY A 109 14.21 -6.42 -6.22
N SER A 110 13.00 -6.34 -5.66
CA SER A 110 12.71 -5.58 -4.43
C SER A 110 13.43 -6.08 -3.18
N GLY A 111 13.74 -7.38 -3.08
CA GLY A 111 14.60 -7.90 -2.01
C GLY A 111 16.04 -7.38 -2.08
N TRP A 112 16.62 -7.29 -3.27
CA TRP A 112 17.96 -6.72 -3.48
C TRP A 112 17.96 -5.21 -3.26
N PHE A 113 16.98 -4.51 -3.84
CA PHE A 113 16.80 -3.07 -3.66
C PHE A 113 16.62 -2.67 -2.19
N GLU A 114 15.83 -3.43 -1.43
CA GLU A 114 15.69 -3.23 0.02
C GLU A 114 17.03 -3.37 0.77
N THR A 115 17.87 -4.34 0.40
CA THR A 115 19.20 -4.46 1.03
C THR A 115 20.12 -3.29 0.72
N LEU A 116 20.01 -2.69 -0.47
CA LEU A 116 20.72 -1.45 -0.80
C LEU A 116 20.29 -0.33 0.14
N LEU A 117 18.98 -0.10 0.29
CA LEU A 117 18.48 0.94 1.20
C LEU A 117 18.91 0.69 2.66
N ASN A 118 18.81 -0.55 3.13
CA ASN A 118 19.19 -0.91 4.50
C ASN A 118 20.71 -0.84 4.78
N SER A 119 21.55 -0.70 3.75
CA SER A 119 22.98 -0.40 3.92
C SER A 119 23.23 1.06 4.34
N HIS A 120 22.26 1.95 4.13
CA HIS A 120 22.32 3.33 4.61
C HIS A 120 22.04 3.38 6.12
N MET A 121 22.90 4.06 6.89
CA MET A 121 22.79 4.10 8.36
C MET A 121 21.48 4.74 8.86
N ASN A 122 20.90 5.69 8.11
CA ASN A 122 19.66 6.38 8.47
C ASN A 122 18.39 5.84 7.79
N ILE A 123 18.45 4.71 7.06
CA ILE A 123 17.27 4.10 6.45
C ILE A 123 17.00 2.74 7.10
N SER A 124 15.74 2.49 7.46
CA SER A 124 15.27 1.18 7.92
C SER A 124 14.03 0.73 7.15
N SER A 125 14.16 -0.32 6.36
CA SER A 125 13.08 -1.04 5.70
C SER A 125 12.84 -2.38 6.39
N ASN A 126 11.63 -2.56 6.93
CA ASN A 126 11.27 -3.67 7.81
C ASN A 126 10.88 -4.97 7.10
N GLY A 127 11.28 -5.16 5.84
CA GLY A 127 10.95 -6.37 5.09
C GLY A 127 9.50 -6.44 4.65
N GLU A 128 9.08 -7.66 4.28
CA GLU A 128 7.77 -7.97 3.73
C GLU A 128 6.77 -8.35 4.83
N ILE A 129 6.43 -7.37 5.68
CA ILE A 129 5.62 -7.63 6.89
C ILE A 129 4.21 -8.15 6.56
N PHE A 130 3.65 -7.70 5.43
CA PHE A 130 2.33 -8.10 4.96
C PHE A 130 2.35 -9.41 4.18
N GLY A 131 3.42 -10.20 4.22
CA GLY A 131 3.42 -11.59 3.76
C GLY A 131 2.54 -12.51 4.61
N ASN A 132 2.36 -12.21 5.89
CA ASN A 132 1.44 -12.91 6.79
C ASN A 132 -0.02 -12.44 6.56
N LYS A 133 -0.94 -13.40 6.36
CA LYS A 133 -2.36 -13.15 6.04
C LYS A 133 -3.11 -12.46 7.18
N ASP A 134 -2.80 -12.76 8.43
CA ASP A 134 -3.50 -12.22 9.61
C ASP A 134 -3.33 -10.71 9.69
N ARG A 135 -2.13 -10.22 9.35
CA ARG A 135 -1.76 -8.79 9.31
C ARG A 135 -2.49 -8.00 8.23
N ARG A 136 -3.15 -8.69 7.29
CA ARG A 136 -3.92 -8.09 6.18
C ARG A 136 -5.33 -8.64 6.08
N SER A 137 -5.88 -9.13 7.19
CA SER A 137 -7.22 -9.70 7.29
C SER A 137 -8.31 -8.70 6.89
N ASN A 138 -8.14 -7.41 7.21
CA ASN A 138 -9.00 -6.31 6.80
C ASN A 138 -8.23 -4.97 6.86
N ALA A 139 -8.85 -3.90 6.34
CA ALA A 139 -8.25 -2.57 6.29
C ALA A 139 -7.87 -2.01 7.67
N SER A 140 -8.67 -2.25 8.71
CA SER A 140 -8.35 -1.78 10.07
C SER A 140 -7.09 -2.47 10.62
N THR A 141 -6.93 -3.78 10.38
CA THR A 141 -5.73 -4.51 10.77
C THR A 141 -4.50 -3.99 10.01
N VAL A 142 -4.65 -3.72 8.71
CA VAL A 142 -3.60 -3.12 7.88
C VAL A 142 -3.13 -1.79 8.47
N VAL A 143 -4.06 -0.88 8.77
CA VAL A 143 -3.75 0.44 9.36
C VAL A 143 -3.04 0.28 10.70
N LYS A 144 -3.52 -0.63 11.58
CA LYS A 144 -2.88 -0.91 12.87
C LYS A 144 -1.42 -1.36 12.72
N VAL A 145 -1.15 -2.24 11.75
CA VAL A 145 0.23 -2.71 11.48
C VAL A 145 1.09 -1.58 10.91
N LEU A 146 0.56 -0.75 10.00
CA LEU A 146 1.28 0.43 9.50
C LEU A 146 1.63 1.40 10.63
N ASP A 147 0.71 1.65 11.56
CA ASP A 147 0.96 2.49 12.73
C ASP A 147 2.07 1.92 13.61
N GLN A 148 2.12 0.60 13.83
CA GLN A 148 3.22 -0.03 14.57
C GLN A 148 4.57 0.23 13.90
N VAL A 149 4.66 0.08 12.58
CA VAL A 149 5.90 0.33 11.83
C VAL A 149 6.31 1.80 11.91
N TYR A 150 5.39 2.71 11.60
CA TYR A 150 5.70 4.13 11.48
C TYR A 150 5.82 4.85 12.84
N ASN A 151 5.28 4.28 13.91
CA ASN A 151 5.57 4.72 15.28
C ASN A 151 6.87 4.14 15.85
N LEU A 152 7.62 3.36 15.06
CA LEU A 152 8.87 2.68 15.44
C LEU A 152 8.69 1.56 16.49
N ASP A 153 7.47 1.04 16.67
CA ASP A 153 7.18 -0.06 17.59
C ASP A 153 7.29 -1.45 16.91
N TRP A 154 7.76 -1.49 15.65
CA TRP A 154 8.02 -2.72 14.92
C TRP A 154 9.50 -3.14 15.03
N PHE A 155 9.77 -4.20 15.78
CA PHE A 155 11.12 -4.75 15.91
C PHE A 155 11.41 -5.76 14.80
N SER A 156 12.50 -5.52 14.07
CA SER A 156 13.01 -6.44 13.05
C SER A 156 14.53 -6.39 13.01
N SER A 157 15.15 -7.28 12.22
CA SER A 157 16.59 -7.20 11.97
C SER A 157 17.02 -5.93 11.22
N ALA A 158 16.08 -5.12 10.74
CA ALA A 158 16.35 -3.82 10.12
C ALA A 158 16.40 -2.67 11.15
N SER A 159 16.04 -2.91 12.42
CA SER A 159 16.17 -1.92 13.49
C SER A 159 17.63 -1.48 13.63
N LYS A 160 17.84 -0.16 13.78
CA LYS A 160 19.16 0.48 13.86
C LYS A 160 19.39 1.02 15.26
N ASN A 161 20.65 1.05 15.69
CA ASN A 161 21.02 1.74 16.93
C ASN A 161 21.14 3.25 16.72
N GLU A 162 21.39 3.66 15.47
CA GLU A 162 21.48 5.04 15.04
C GLU A 162 20.10 5.67 14.80
N CYS A 163 20.05 7.00 14.80
CA CYS A 163 18.84 7.72 14.45
C CYS A 163 18.45 7.45 12.99
N SER A 164 17.33 6.76 12.79
CA SER A 164 16.72 6.59 11.47
C SER A 164 16.07 7.90 11.02
N ALA A 165 16.34 8.31 9.78
CA ALA A 165 15.73 9.45 9.11
C ALA A 165 14.64 9.03 8.12
N ALA A 166 14.67 7.77 7.64
CA ALA A 166 13.62 7.20 6.82
C ALA A 166 13.26 5.78 7.29
N VAL A 167 11.97 5.52 7.47
CA VAL A 167 11.45 4.23 7.93
C VAL A 167 10.35 3.73 7.01
N GLY A 168 10.40 2.46 6.67
CA GLY A 168 9.44 1.88 5.75
C GLY A 168 9.38 0.36 5.80
N LEU A 169 8.77 -0.18 4.77
CA LEU A 169 8.59 -1.61 4.55
C LEU A 169 8.53 -1.93 3.06
N LYS A 170 8.70 -3.20 2.74
CA LYS A 170 8.43 -3.75 1.41
C LYS A 170 7.04 -4.37 1.40
N TRP A 171 6.27 -4.12 0.36
CA TRP A 171 4.91 -4.65 0.25
C TRP A 171 4.60 -5.05 -1.18
N MET A 172 4.29 -6.34 -1.38
CA MET A 172 3.92 -6.83 -2.69
C MET A 172 2.46 -6.48 -3.00
N LEU A 173 2.18 -6.07 -4.23
CA LEU A 173 0.85 -5.60 -4.65
C LEU A 173 -0.27 -6.63 -4.37
N ASN A 174 0.04 -7.92 -4.50
CA ASN A 174 -0.87 -9.03 -4.24
C ASN A 174 -1.06 -9.37 -2.75
N GLN A 175 -0.43 -8.65 -1.83
CA GLN A 175 -0.52 -8.88 -0.38
C GLN A 175 -1.49 -7.92 0.28
N GLY A 176 -2.66 -7.72 -0.33
CA GLY A 176 -3.72 -6.89 0.24
C GLY A 176 -3.56 -5.38 0.01
N ALA A 177 -2.43 -4.91 -0.54
CA ALA A 177 -2.23 -3.50 -0.89
C ALA A 177 -3.28 -3.01 -1.91
N MET A 178 -3.48 -3.77 -3.00
CA MET A 178 -4.48 -3.41 -4.01
C MET A 178 -5.92 -3.67 -3.55
N VAL A 179 -6.12 -4.65 -2.67
CA VAL A 179 -7.46 -5.01 -2.15
C VAL A 179 -7.97 -3.91 -1.23
N ASN A 180 -7.14 -3.43 -0.30
CA ASN A 180 -7.47 -2.37 0.65
C ASN A 180 -6.99 -0.98 0.17
N HIS A 181 -6.91 -0.76 -1.14
CA HIS A 181 -6.22 0.41 -1.70
C HIS A 181 -6.82 1.74 -1.24
N LYS A 182 -8.14 1.82 -1.02
CA LYS A 182 -8.80 3.08 -0.62
C LYS A 182 -8.26 3.56 0.74
N GLU A 183 -8.29 2.67 1.72
CA GLU A 183 -7.84 2.95 3.08
C GLU A 183 -6.32 3.12 3.14
N VAL A 184 -5.57 2.36 2.34
CA VAL A 184 -4.11 2.48 2.27
C VAL A 184 -3.68 3.81 1.63
N VAL A 185 -4.34 4.24 0.54
CA VAL A 185 -4.05 5.53 -0.11
C VAL A 185 -4.42 6.69 0.81
N GLU A 186 -5.58 6.63 1.48
CA GLU A 186 -5.97 7.62 2.48
C GLU A 186 -4.93 7.69 3.60
N TYR A 187 -4.49 6.54 4.12
CA TYR A 187 -3.46 6.47 5.14
C TYR A 187 -2.14 7.09 4.65
N PHE A 188 -1.67 6.73 3.45
CA PHE A 188 -0.42 7.26 2.90
C PHE A 188 -0.47 8.78 2.73
N ASN A 189 -1.56 9.32 2.21
CA ASN A 189 -1.70 10.77 2.03
C ASN A 189 -1.78 11.50 3.37
N ARG A 190 -2.57 10.98 4.33
CA ARG A 190 -2.71 11.58 5.67
C ARG A 190 -1.41 11.53 6.46
N ARG A 191 -0.62 10.46 6.29
CA ARG A 191 0.62 10.20 7.05
C ARG A 191 1.88 10.54 6.26
N GLY A 192 1.78 11.23 5.12
CA GLY A 192 2.97 11.62 4.34
C GLY A 192 3.85 10.44 3.91
N VAL A 193 3.28 9.27 3.62
CA VAL A 193 4.08 8.10 3.21
C VAL A 193 4.49 8.24 1.75
N SER A 194 5.79 8.11 1.51
CA SER A 194 6.41 8.16 0.20
C SER A 194 6.43 6.78 -0.46
N VAL A 195 5.81 6.65 -1.62
CA VAL A 195 5.68 5.36 -2.31
C VAL A 195 6.80 5.20 -3.34
N ILE A 196 7.55 4.11 -3.25
CA ILE A 196 8.56 3.73 -4.24
C ILE A 196 8.03 2.52 -4.99
N PHE A 197 7.61 2.70 -6.24
CA PHE A 197 7.30 1.57 -7.10
C PHE A 197 8.59 0.98 -7.65
N LEU A 198 8.75 -0.33 -7.52
CA LEU A 198 9.82 -1.06 -8.18
C LEU A 198 9.25 -2.22 -8.99
N PHE A 199 9.31 -2.09 -10.31
CA PHE A 199 8.88 -3.14 -11.24
C PHE A 199 10.06 -3.71 -12.01
N ARG A 200 9.78 -4.73 -12.81
CA ARG A 200 10.76 -5.34 -13.71
C ARG A 200 10.19 -5.33 -15.12
N ARG A 201 10.92 -4.77 -16.08
CA ARG A 201 10.45 -4.69 -17.47
C ARG A 201 10.44 -6.05 -18.13
N ASN A 202 11.49 -6.86 -17.96
CA ASN A 202 11.52 -8.18 -18.58
C ASN A 202 10.66 -9.19 -17.78
N LEU A 203 9.39 -9.29 -18.18
CA LEU A 203 8.42 -10.16 -17.52
C LEU A 203 8.64 -11.66 -17.81
N LEU A 204 9.25 -12.01 -18.95
CA LEU A 204 9.67 -13.38 -19.22
C LEU A 204 10.77 -13.82 -18.25
N ARG A 205 11.80 -12.97 -18.06
CA ARG A 205 12.86 -13.24 -17.08
C ARG A 205 12.33 -13.30 -15.65
N ARG A 206 11.36 -12.45 -15.32
CA ARG A 206 10.63 -12.53 -14.05
C ARG A 206 9.95 -13.89 -13.87
N MET A 207 9.23 -14.37 -14.89
CA MET A 207 8.54 -15.65 -14.88
C MET A 207 9.51 -16.83 -14.70
N ILE A 208 10.63 -16.83 -15.41
CA ILE A 208 11.68 -17.86 -15.24
C ILE A 208 12.20 -17.86 -13.79
N SER A 209 12.47 -16.68 -13.24
CA SER A 209 12.89 -16.57 -11.84
C SER A 209 11.81 -17.00 -10.84
N MET A 210 10.53 -16.87 -11.17
CA MET A 210 9.42 -17.38 -10.35
C MET A 210 9.42 -18.91 -10.34
N HIS A 211 9.50 -19.55 -11.52
CA HIS A 211 9.53 -21.00 -11.62
C HIS A 211 10.74 -21.62 -10.95
N ALA A 212 11.94 -21.04 -11.14
CA ALA A 212 13.16 -21.52 -10.48
C ALA A 212 13.08 -21.40 -8.95
N ASN A 213 12.54 -20.28 -8.43
CA ASN A 213 12.33 -20.11 -7.00
C ASN A 213 11.32 -21.11 -6.43
N ALA A 214 10.24 -21.39 -7.17
CA ALA A 214 9.22 -22.37 -6.76
C ALA A 214 9.80 -23.80 -6.75
N TYR A 215 10.63 -24.13 -7.73
CA TYR A 215 11.33 -25.42 -7.79
C TYR A 215 12.28 -25.58 -6.58
N ASP A 216 13.12 -24.59 -6.30
CA ASP A 216 14.03 -24.63 -5.14
C ASP A 216 13.27 -24.70 -3.80
N LYS A 217 12.06 -24.12 -3.70
CA LYS A 217 11.24 -24.24 -2.49
C LYS A 217 10.88 -25.70 -2.16
N ASN A 218 10.70 -26.53 -3.20
CA ASN A 218 10.33 -27.93 -3.06
C ASN A 218 11.57 -28.82 -2.94
N VAL A 219 12.55 -28.63 -3.82
CA VAL A 219 13.74 -29.50 -3.95
C VAL A 219 14.85 -29.10 -2.98
N LYS A 220 14.93 -27.82 -2.59
CA LYS A 220 15.89 -27.27 -1.63
C LYS A 220 17.34 -27.55 -2.03
N LEU A 221 17.73 -27.00 -3.19
CA LEU A 221 18.98 -27.32 -3.90
C LEU A 221 20.24 -26.98 -3.10
N LEU A 222 20.14 -26.10 -2.11
CA LEU A 222 21.27 -25.67 -1.28
C LEU A 222 21.26 -26.40 0.05
N ASN A 223 21.82 -27.62 0.06
CA ASN A 223 21.97 -28.46 1.26
C ASN A 223 20.65 -28.65 2.03
N GLY A 224 19.55 -28.91 1.32
CA GLY A 224 18.25 -29.11 1.96
C GLY A 224 17.62 -27.82 2.51
N THR A 225 18.10 -26.65 2.12
CA THR A 225 17.53 -25.35 2.46
C THR A 225 17.06 -24.59 1.22
N HIS A 226 15.84 -24.02 1.27
CA HIS A 226 15.36 -23.08 0.26
C HIS A 226 15.98 -21.70 0.47
N LYS A 227 16.52 -21.08 -0.58
CA LYS A 227 16.98 -19.69 -0.53
C LYS A 227 16.44 -18.87 -1.70
N SER A 228 15.57 -17.91 -1.39
CA SER A 228 15.04 -16.98 -2.41
C SER A 228 16.08 -15.97 -2.92
N HIS A 229 17.13 -15.73 -2.14
CA HIS A 229 18.25 -14.85 -2.43
C HIS A 229 19.55 -15.49 -1.92
N VAL A 230 20.66 -15.27 -2.62
CA VAL A 230 21.96 -15.85 -2.31
C VAL A 230 23.03 -14.77 -2.24
N HIS A 231 24.12 -15.05 -1.52
CA HIS A 231 25.22 -14.10 -1.32
C HIS A 231 26.54 -14.58 -1.94
N SER A 232 26.56 -15.78 -2.53
CA SER A 232 27.75 -16.31 -3.20
C SER A 232 27.48 -16.60 -4.68
N PRO A 233 28.44 -16.34 -5.58
CA PRO A 233 28.34 -16.74 -6.98
C PRO A 233 28.13 -18.24 -7.17
N LYS A 234 28.70 -19.07 -6.28
CA LYS A 234 28.57 -20.52 -6.34
C LYS A 234 27.13 -20.99 -6.08
N GLU A 235 26.48 -20.49 -5.02
CA GLU A 235 25.08 -20.80 -4.75
C GLU A 235 24.18 -20.29 -5.89
N ALA A 236 24.46 -19.10 -6.43
CA ALA A 236 23.74 -18.55 -7.57
C ALA A 236 23.82 -19.48 -8.79
N GLN A 237 25.01 -20.00 -9.08
CA GLN A 237 25.22 -20.94 -10.18
C GLN A 237 24.43 -22.23 -9.96
N ILE A 238 24.42 -22.79 -8.75
CA ILE A 238 23.64 -24.01 -8.43
C ILE A 238 22.15 -23.77 -8.66
N LEU A 239 21.59 -22.67 -8.15
CA LEU A 239 20.18 -22.35 -8.32
C LEU A 239 19.80 -22.11 -9.79
N ALA A 240 20.71 -21.53 -10.59
CA ALA A 240 20.50 -21.25 -12.00
C ALA A 240 20.57 -22.51 -12.91
N GLN A 241 20.98 -23.68 -12.39
CA GLN A 241 21.02 -24.92 -13.18
C GLN A 241 19.63 -25.42 -13.56
N TYR A 242 18.61 -25.11 -12.75
CA TYR A 242 17.24 -25.49 -13.07
C TYR A 242 16.68 -24.63 -14.21
N LYS A 243 16.30 -25.29 -15.32
CA LYS A 243 15.74 -24.67 -16.51
C LYS A 243 14.25 -24.99 -16.62
N PRO A 244 13.34 -24.10 -16.18
CA PRO A 244 11.90 -24.35 -16.31
C PRO A 244 11.50 -24.57 -17.77
N LYS A 245 10.52 -25.45 -17.98
CA LYS A 245 9.76 -25.53 -19.23
C LYS A 245 8.60 -24.54 -19.15
N ILE A 246 8.52 -23.61 -20.09
CA ILE A 246 7.49 -22.57 -20.11
C ILE A 246 6.29 -23.05 -20.92
N ASN A 247 5.09 -22.89 -20.38
CA ASN A 247 3.85 -23.13 -21.11
C ASN A 247 3.66 -21.99 -22.13
N THR A 248 3.82 -22.31 -23.41
CA THR A 248 3.73 -21.34 -24.51
C THR A 248 2.30 -21.00 -24.90
N THR A 249 1.33 -21.88 -24.64
CA THR A 249 -0.09 -21.67 -24.96
C THR A 249 -0.64 -20.42 -24.26
N ASP A 250 -0.32 -20.25 -22.98
CA ASP A 250 -0.81 -19.13 -22.16
C ASP A 250 0.25 -18.04 -21.94
N LEU A 251 1.38 -18.10 -22.66
CA LEU A 251 2.52 -17.23 -22.34
C LEU A 251 2.15 -15.74 -22.52
N VAL A 252 1.58 -15.39 -23.66
CA VAL A 252 1.22 -13.99 -23.97
C VAL A 252 0.16 -13.46 -23.01
N SER A 253 -0.89 -14.23 -22.73
CA SER A 253 -1.96 -13.84 -21.79
C SER A 253 -1.42 -13.64 -20.38
N ASN A 254 -0.56 -14.54 -19.89
CA ASN A 254 0.10 -14.39 -18.58
C ASN A 254 0.97 -13.13 -18.51
N LEU A 255 1.73 -12.81 -19.57
CA LEU A 255 2.55 -11.60 -19.61
C LEU A 255 1.68 -10.33 -19.61
N MET A 256 0.57 -10.33 -20.36
CA MET A 256 -0.42 -9.23 -20.34
C MET A 256 -1.04 -9.03 -18.96
N GLU A 257 -1.42 -10.10 -18.27
CA GLU A 257 -2.01 -10.01 -16.93
C GLU A 257 -1.04 -9.39 -15.92
N VAL A 258 0.23 -9.82 -15.94
CA VAL A 258 1.27 -9.28 -15.06
C VAL A 258 1.52 -7.80 -15.36
N GLN A 259 1.60 -7.42 -16.65
CA GLN A 259 1.72 -6.02 -17.07
C GLN A 259 0.51 -5.19 -16.61
N GLY A 260 -0.69 -5.74 -16.77
CA GLY A 260 -1.94 -5.13 -16.33
C GLY A 260 -2.01 -4.91 -14.81
N THR A 261 -1.46 -5.84 -14.03
CA THR A 261 -1.36 -5.71 -12.57
C THR A 261 -0.47 -4.55 -12.16
N ALA A 262 0.71 -4.39 -12.79
CA ALA A 262 1.59 -3.25 -12.52
C ALA A 262 0.91 -1.92 -12.87
N ARG A 263 0.26 -1.84 -14.05
CA ARG A 263 -0.50 -0.66 -14.48
C ARG A 263 -1.62 -0.32 -13.51
N ARG A 264 -2.39 -1.33 -13.06
CA ARG A 264 -3.45 -1.15 -12.07
C ARG A 264 -2.89 -0.69 -10.73
N GLY A 265 -1.75 -1.20 -10.29
CA GLY A 265 -1.07 -0.74 -9.09
C GLY A 265 -0.72 0.74 -9.16
N LEU A 266 -0.14 1.20 -10.27
CA LEU A 266 0.14 2.63 -10.48
C LEU A 266 -1.13 3.48 -10.45
N GLU A 267 -2.18 3.04 -11.14
CA GLU A 267 -3.45 3.76 -11.21
C GLU A 267 -4.13 3.89 -9.84
N LEU A 268 -4.19 2.81 -9.07
CA LEU A 268 -4.84 2.81 -7.74
C LEU A 268 -4.16 3.76 -6.75
N PHE A 269 -2.86 3.98 -6.91
CA PHE A 269 -2.03 4.77 -5.99
C PHE A 269 -1.56 6.10 -6.60
N LYS A 270 -2.12 6.51 -7.74
CA LYS A 270 -1.67 7.69 -8.50
C LYS A 270 -1.71 9.01 -7.72
N SER A 271 -2.60 9.10 -6.73
CA SER A 271 -2.76 10.30 -5.88
C SER A 271 -1.78 10.35 -4.71
N THR A 272 -0.93 9.32 -4.54
CA THR A 272 0.11 9.31 -3.50
C THR A 272 1.38 9.99 -4.01
N ARG A 273 2.20 10.52 -3.09
CA ARG A 273 3.56 10.96 -3.42
C ARG A 273 4.40 9.74 -3.79
N HIS A 274 4.74 9.59 -5.08
CA HIS A 274 5.43 8.40 -5.54
C HIS A 274 6.52 8.65 -6.58
N ILE A 275 7.46 7.70 -6.65
CA ILE A 275 8.40 7.53 -7.76
C ILE A 275 8.23 6.14 -8.37
N VAL A 276 8.56 6.00 -9.66
CA VAL A 276 8.50 4.72 -10.37
C VAL A 276 9.88 4.35 -10.87
N LEU A 277 10.34 3.17 -10.45
CA LEU A 277 11.60 2.60 -10.83
C LEU A 277 11.39 1.24 -11.48
N TYR A 278 12.34 0.90 -12.34
CA TYR A 278 12.44 -0.42 -12.92
C TYR A 278 13.79 -1.02 -12.59
N TYR A 279 13.79 -2.31 -12.24
CA TYR A 279 14.98 -3.07 -11.88
C TYR A 279 16.14 -2.88 -12.86
N GLU A 280 15.84 -2.91 -14.15
CA GLU A 280 16.84 -2.76 -15.21
C GLU A 280 17.54 -1.39 -15.17
N ASP A 281 16.84 -0.32 -14.79
CA ASP A 281 17.43 1.02 -14.68
C ASP A 281 18.31 1.12 -13.43
N VAL A 282 17.87 0.53 -12.31
CA VAL A 282 18.63 0.56 -11.06
C VAL A 282 19.91 -0.26 -11.17
N VAL A 283 19.89 -1.35 -11.94
CA VAL A 283 21.08 -2.17 -12.18
C VAL A 283 22.05 -1.49 -13.15
N SER A 284 21.55 -0.89 -14.23
CA SER A 284 22.39 -0.29 -15.28
C SER A 284 22.90 1.11 -14.92
N ASN A 285 22.14 1.88 -14.14
CA ASN A 285 22.46 3.25 -13.79
C ASN A 285 22.36 3.50 -12.29
N ARG A 286 23.52 3.58 -11.63
CA ARG A 286 23.60 3.86 -10.18
C ARG A 286 23.05 5.22 -9.78
N THR A 287 22.94 6.21 -10.69
CA THR A 287 22.33 7.50 -10.34
C THR A 287 20.87 7.36 -9.93
N LYS A 288 20.19 6.28 -10.35
CA LYS A 288 18.81 5.98 -9.88
C LYS A 288 18.70 5.73 -8.40
N LEU A 289 19.78 5.31 -7.73
CA LEU A 289 19.79 5.22 -6.27
C LEU A 289 19.90 6.60 -5.62
N VAL A 290 20.58 7.55 -6.27
CA VAL A 290 20.65 8.95 -5.81
C VAL A 290 19.27 9.59 -5.85
N ASP A 291 18.53 9.40 -6.96
CA ASP A 291 17.14 9.86 -7.09
C ASP A 291 16.27 9.37 -5.90
N VAL A 292 16.51 8.14 -5.42
CA VAL A 292 15.78 7.57 -4.26
C VAL A 292 16.20 8.22 -2.95
N LEU A 293 17.50 8.42 -2.73
CA LEU A 293 18.00 9.08 -1.51
C LEU A 293 17.48 10.51 -1.42
N GLU A 294 17.47 11.24 -2.54
CA GLU A 294 16.89 12.58 -2.64
C GLU A 294 15.37 12.58 -2.43
N PHE A 295 14.66 11.61 -3.01
CA PHE A 295 13.22 11.45 -2.81
C PHE A 295 12.85 11.19 -1.35
N LEU A 296 13.68 10.44 -0.63
CA LEU A 296 13.59 10.17 0.80
C LEU A 296 14.26 11.25 1.67
N LYS A 297 14.89 12.28 1.06
CA LYS A 297 15.58 13.38 1.74
C LYS A 297 16.59 12.90 2.79
N VAL A 298 17.35 11.86 2.46
CA VAL A 298 18.47 11.39 3.27
C VAL A 298 19.80 11.77 2.60
N PRO A 299 20.90 11.94 3.36
CA PRO A 299 22.19 12.26 2.79
C PRO A 299 22.65 11.25 1.74
N TYR A 300 23.42 11.70 0.76
CA TYR A 300 24.06 10.81 -0.19
C TYR A 300 25.01 9.85 0.54
N ARG A 301 24.93 8.56 0.22
CA ARG A 301 25.92 7.53 0.56
C ARG A 301 25.94 6.46 -0.50
N ASP A 302 27.09 5.82 -0.67
CA ASP A 302 27.19 4.62 -1.51
C ASP A 302 26.42 3.47 -0.88
N LEU A 303 25.43 2.96 -1.62
CA LEU A 303 24.61 1.84 -1.19
C LEU A 303 25.22 0.52 -1.68
N THR A 304 25.25 -0.48 -0.80
CA THR A 304 25.85 -1.78 -1.11
C THR A 304 24.90 -2.93 -0.78
N SER A 305 25.05 -4.04 -1.50
CA SER A 305 24.29 -5.26 -1.25
C SER A 305 25.21 -6.47 -1.37
N ARG A 306 25.02 -7.45 -0.49
CA ARG A 306 25.67 -8.75 -0.56
C ARG A 306 24.92 -9.73 -1.46
N GLN A 307 23.71 -9.39 -1.92
CA GLN A 307 22.94 -10.27 -2.80
C GLN A 307 23.52 -10.30 -4.20
N VAL A 308 23.61 -11.50 -4.76
CA VAL A 308 24.06 -11.72 -6.13
C VAL A 308 22.90 -12.16 -7.02
N LYS A 309 22.96 -11.80 -8.31
CA LYS A 309 21.95 -12.20 -9.29
C LYS A 309 22.09 -13.68 -9.62
N ILE A 310 20.98 -14.43 -9.53
CA ILE A 310 20.95 -15.87 -9.84
C ILE A 310 21.03 -16.11 -11.35
N HIS A 311 20.11 -15.52 -12.12
CA HIS A 311 20.03 -15.73 -13.57
C HIS A 311 20.72 -14.58 -14.32
N SER A 312 21.98 -14.78 -14.68
CA SER A 312 22.81 -13.86 -15.47
C SER A 312 22.98 -14.37 -16.91
N GLY A 313 23.22 -13.48 -17.87
CA GLY A 313 23.36 -13.84 -19.29
C GLY A 313 22.03 -14.08 -20.03
N PRO A 314 22.10 -14.70 -21.23
CA PRO A 314 20.98 -14.83 -22.15
C PRO A 314 19.92 -15.82 -21.63
N LEU A 315 18.65 -15.54 -21.93
CA LEU A 315 17.52 -16.35 -21.43
C LEU A 315 17.50 -17.78 -21.99
N SER A 316 18.10 -18.01 -23.16
CA SER A 316 18.25 -19.34 -23.75
C SER A 316 19.00 -20.32 -22.85
N GLN A 317 19.89 -19.82 -21.98
CA GLN A 317 20.61 -20.67 -21.02
C GLN A 317 19.75 -21.09 -19.84
N HIS A 318 18.63 -20.42 -19.59
CA HIS A 318 17.78 -20.57 -18.39
C HIS A 318 16.39 -21.16 -18.68
N ILE A 319 16.12 -21.60 -19.92
CA ILE A 319 14.85 -22.20 -20.33
C ILE A 319 15.14 -23.52 -21.05
N SER A 320 14.34 -24.57 -20.78
CA SER A 320 14.53 -25.88 -21.43
C SER A 320 13.93 -25.96 -22.83
N ASN A 321 12.83 -25.24 -23.10
CA ASN A 321 12.15 -25.16 -24.40
C ASN A 321 12.28 -23.76 -25.04
N TRP A 322 13.52 -23.25 -25.15
CA TRP A 322 13.78 -21.88 -25.63
C TRP A 322 13.21 -21.58 -27.02
N GLU A 323 13.34 -22.49 -27.98
CA GLU A 323 12.86 -22.27 -29.36
C GLU A 323 11.33 -22.12 -29.42
N ASP A 324 10.58 -22.88 -28.63
CA ASP A 324 9.13 -22.76 -28.55
C ASP A 324 8.72 -21.40 -27.96
N VAL A 325 9.41 -20.96 -26.90
CA VAL A 325 9.18 -19.64 -26.27
C VAL A 325 9.49 -18.51 -27.25
N LYS A 326 10.62 -18.62 -27.96
CA LYS A 326 11.01 -17.66 -28.99
C LYS A 326 9.95 -17.56 -30.07
N LYS A 327 9.47 -18.70 -30.59
CA LYS A 327 8.40 -18.75 -31.59
C LYS A 327 7.09 -18.14 -31.07
N ALA A 328 6.72 -18.41 -29.82
CA ALA A 328 5.50 -17.90 -29.22
C ALA A 328 5.50 -16.37 -28.98
N LEU A 329 6.69 -15.77 -28.78
CA LEU A 329 6.82 -14.33 -28.55
C LEU A 329 7.16 -13.52 -29.81
N ASN A 330 7.67 -14.16 -30.85
CA ASN A 330 8.03 -13.49 -32.11
C ASN A 330 6.80 -12.82 -32.75
N GLY A 331 6.92 -11.55 -33.13
CA GLY A 331 5.81 -10.77 -33.69
C GLY A 331 4.77 -10.29 -32.66
N THR A 332 4.97 -10.55 -31.37
CA THR A 332 4.11 -10.03 -30.29
C THR A 332 4.68 -8.75 -29.68
N SER A 333 3.88 -8.02 -28.90
CA SER A 333 4.35 -6.87 -28.12
C SER A 333 5.41 -7.22 -27.05
N PHE A 334 5.66 -8.51 -26.81
CA PHE A 334 6.63 -9.01 -25.84
C PHE A 334 7.89 -9.59 -26.48
N GLU A 335 8.04 -9.51 -27.80
CA GLU A 335 9.23 -9.99 -28.52
C GLU A 335 10.52 -9.40 -27.94
N SER A 336 10.48 -8.14 -27.50
CA SER A 336 11.62 -7.47 -26.87
C SER A 336 12.16 -8.18 -25.63
N TYR A 337 11.35 -9.01 -24.95
CA TYR A 337 11.80 -9.77 -23.77
C TYR A 337 12.76 -10.91 -24.11
N LEU A 338 12.86 -11.29 -25.39
CA LEU A 338 13.84 -12.28 -25.87
C LEU A 338 15.26 -11.71 -25.88
N LYS A 339 15.41 -10.38 -25.88
CA LYS A 339 16.69 -9.68 -25.86
C LYS A 339 17.25 -9.60 -24.44
N GLU A 340 18.55 -9.34 -24.31
CA GLU A 340 19.17 -9.12 -23.01
C GLU A 340 18.65 -7.82 -22.37
N ASP A 341 18.45 -7.85 -21.05
CA ASP A 341 17.89 -6.73 -20.26
C ASP A 341 18.78 -5.47 -20.34
N TYR A 342 20.09 -5.66 -20.53
CA TYR A 342 21.13 -4.65 -20.58
C TYR A 342 22.44 -5.30 -21.08
N ARG A 343 23.22 -4.59 -21.91
CA ARG A 343 24.63 -4.95 -22.16
C ARG A 343 25.42 -4.43 -20.96
N LEU A 344 26.01 -5.31 -20.17
CA LEU A 344 26.89 -4.92 -19.06
C LEU A 344 28.17 -4.26 -19.58
#